data_AF-A0A9R1RPH9-F1
#
_entry.id   AF-A0A9R1RPH9-F1
#
_cell.length_a   1.000
_cell.length_b   1.000
_cell.length_c   1.000
_cell.angle_alpha   90.00
_cell.angle_beta   90.00
_cell.angle_gamma   90.00
#
_symmetry.space_group_name_H-M   'P 1'
#
loop_
_entity.id
_entity.type
_entity.pdbx_description
1 polymer ?
#
loop_
_entity_poly.entity_id
_entity_poly.type
_entity_poly.pdbx_seq_one_letter_code
_entity_poly.pdbx_strand_id
1 'polypeptide(L)'
;MVDAVIKALDDSGYNKQTAQKVMIQSTNSSVLVKFKQETKYDLVYMINEDVSDAAPSSLAGIKKFADAVSVETSSVYPENRHFTSHQTDLVESLQTAGLSVYAYNLMNEFVSQPYDFFSDATAQIITYVQGAGVDGLITDFPRTLA
;
A
#
# COMPACT_ATOMS: atom_id res chain seq x y z
N MET A 1 16.78 3.75 16.41
CA MET A 1 16.05 2.59 15.83
C MET A 1 16.20 2.55 14.32
N VAL A 2 15.91 3.65 13.59
CA VAL A 2 16.13 3.75 12.14
C VAL A 2 17.56 3.39 11.73
N ASP A 3 18.58 3.95 12.40
CA ASP A 3 19.99 3.69 12.09
C ASP A 3 20.37 2.20 12.21
N ALA A 4 19.75 1.49 13.17
CA ALA A 4 19.99 0.08 13.36
C ALA A 4 19.41 -0.75 12.21
N VAL A 5 18.25 -0.37 11.69
CA VAL A 5 17.63 -1.02 10.51
C VAL A 5 18.45 -0.74 9.25
N ILE A 6 18.88 0.50 9.03
CA ILE A 6 19.75 0.87 7.90
C ILE A 6 21.04 0.04 7.95
N LYS A 7 21.69 0.00 9.12
CA LYS A 7 22.91 -0.81 9.30
C LYS A 7 22.66 -2.29 9.00
N ALA A 8 21.54 -2.86 9.46
CA ALA A 8 21.21 -4.26 9.20
C ALA A 8 21.00 -4.54 7.70
N LEU A 9 20.36 -3.62 6.97
CA LEU A 9 20.18 -3.71 5.52
C LEU A 9 21.53 -3.63 4.79
N ASP A 10 22.42 -2.76 5.23
CA ASP A 10 23.77 -2.59 4.68
C ASP A 10 24.66 -3.82 4.94
N ASP A 11 24.64 -4.33 6.18
CA ASP A 11 25.38 -5.53 6.57
C ASP A 11 24.90 -6.77 5.78
N SER A 12 23.60 -6.82 5.47
CA SER A 12 22.99 -7.89 4.65
C SER A 12 23.27 -7.73 3.14
N GLY A 13 23.86 -6.62 2.72
CA GLY A 13 24.23 -6.36 1.32
C GLY A 13 23.07 -5.96 0.40
N TYR A 14 21.88 -5.67 0.96
CA TYR A 14 20.72 -5.25 0.16
C TYR A 14 20.96 -3.93 -0.59
N ASN A 15 21.89 -3.10 -0.10
CA ASN A 15 22.31 -1.84 -0.71
C ASN A 15 23.27 -2.00 -1.91
N LYS A 16 23.83 -3.20 -2.13
CA LYS A 16 24.86 -3.49 -3.15
C LYS A 16 24.35 -4.34 -4.31
N GLN A 17 23.12 -4.83 -4.21
CA GLN A 17 22.51 -5.71 -5.20
C GLN A 17 21.35 -5.00 -5.91
N THR A 18 21.06 -5.42 -7.14
CA THR A 18 19.94 -4.89 -7.96
C THR A 18 18.94 -5.96 -8.38
N ALA A 19 19.16 -7.22 -7.98
CA ALA A 19 18.31 -8.34 -8.35
C ALA A 19 16.96 -8.31 -7.61
N GLN A 20 16.95 -7.81 -6.38
CA GLN A 20 15.78 -7.69 -5.53
C GLN A 20 15.48 -6.22 -5.28
N LYS A 21 14.25 -5.82 -5.58
CA LYS A 21 13.73 -4.52 -5.18
C LYS A 21 13.39 -4.55 -3.68
N VAL A 22 13.95 -3.63 -2.91
CA VAL A 22 13.66 -3.47 -1.49
C VAL A 22 12.84 -2.21 -1.29
N MET A 23 11.70 -2.36 -0.62
CA MET A 23 10.82 -1.25 -0.28
C MET A 23 10.69 -1.16 1.25
N ILE A 24 10.79 0.05 1.80
CA ILE A 24 10.70 0.30 3.24
C ILE A 24 9.36 0.97 3.55
N GLN A 25 8.51 0.27 4.29
CA GLN A 25 7.20 0.79 4.69
C GLN A 25 7.23 1.37 6.11
N SER A 26 6.54 2.51 6.31
CA SER A 26 6.29 3.06 7.64
C SER A 26 5.01 3.89 7.67
N THR A 27 4.33 3.89 8.81
CA THR A 27 3.25 4.83 9.13
C THR A 27 3.78 6.20 9.59
N ASN A 28 5.10 6.36 9.77
CA ASN A 28 5.70 7.59 10.27
C ASN A 28 6.51 8.29 9.18
N SER A 29 6.05 9.47 8.76
CA SER A 29 6.72 10.27 7.72
C SER A 29 8.14 10.69 8.09
N SER A 30 8.41 10.95 9.38
CA SER A 30 9.75 11.34 9.83
C SER A 30 10.76 10.19 9.69
N VAL A 31 10.31 8.95 9.86
CA VAL A 31 11.12 7.76 9.60
C VAL A 31 11.47 7.67 8.12
N LEU A 32 10.48 7.83 7.23
CA LEU A 32 10.72 7.79 5.78
C LEU A 32 11.60 8.94 5.30
N VAL A 33 11.44 10.15 5.84
CA VAL A 33 12.35 11.28 5.55
C VAL A 33 13.79 10.93 5.90
N LYS A 34 14.03 10.30 7.06
CA LYS A 34 15.37 9.87 7.45
C LYS A 34 15.93 8.78 6.51
N PHE A 35 15.12 7.77 6.18
CA PHE A 35 15.51 6.75 5.20
C PHE A 35 15.84 7.35 3.83
N LYS A 36 15.10 8.36 3.38
CA LYS A 36 15.34 9.03 2.10
C LYS A 36 16.67 9.80 2.07
N GLN A 37 17.09 10.34 3.22
CA GLN A 37 18.36 11.08 3.33
C GLN A 37 19.58 10.15 3.33
N GLU A 38 19.42 8.94 3.86
CA GLU A 38 20.54 8.04 4.14
C GLU A 38 20.62 6.83 3.18
N THR A 39 19.55 6.54 2.43
CA THR A 39 19.44 5.34 1.60
C THR A 39 18.86 5.65 0.21
N LYS A 40 18.87 4.64 -0.67
CA LYS A 40 18.26 4.70 -2.02
C LYS A 40 17.13 3.70 -2.20
N TYR A 41 16.55 3.21 -1.10
CA TYR A 41 15.42 2.29 -1.16
C TYR A 41 14.14 3.02 -1.55
N ASP A 42 13.22 2.31 -2.20
CA ASP A 42 11.89 2.83 -2.46
C ASP A 42 11.11 2.89 -1.13
N LEU A 43 10.41 3.99 -0.90
CA LEU A 43 9.74 4.26 0.37
C LEU A 43 8.22 4.19 0.24
N VAL A 44 7.58 3.47 1.16
CA VAL A 44 6.13 3.27 1.18
C VAL A 44 5.54 3.93 2.41
N TYR A 45 4.68 4.91 2.22
CA TYR A 45 3.90 5.49 3.31
C TYR A 45 2.63 4.68 3.54
N MET A 46 2.48 4.10 4.73
CA MET A 46 1.29 3.35 5.09
C MET A 46 0.27 4.29 5.72
N ILE A 47 -0.88 4.46 5.05
CA ILE A 47 -2.03 5.14 5.62
C ILE A 47 -2.81 4.11 6.43
N ASN A 48 -2.69 4.19 7.75
CA ASN A 48 -3.32 3.28 8.70
C ASN A 48 -4.65 3.83 9.23
N GLU A 49 -5.44 4.40 8.32
CA GLU A 49 -6.75 5.00 8.56
C GLU A 49 -7.58 4.91 7.28
N ASP A 50 -8.90 4.85 7.42
CA ASP A 50 -9.82 4.91 6.28
C ASP A 50 -9.83 6.32 5.67
N VAL A 51 -9.35 6.43 4.44
CA VAL A 51 -9.36 7.67 3.67
C VAL A 51 -10.04 7.41 2.33
N SER A 52 -10.91 8.31 1.89
CA SER A 52 -11.60 8.17 0.60
C SER A 52 -11.12 9.19 -0.43
N ASP A 53 -10.36 10.20 0.00
CA ASP A 53 -9.83 11.26 -0.83
C ASP A 53 -8.49 11.76 -0.28
N ALA A 54 -7.77 12.52 -1.12
CA ALA A 54 -6.52 13.15 -0.73
C ALA A 54 -6.43 14.54 -1.37
N ALA A 55 -6.37 15.57 -0.53
CA ALA A 55 -6.19 16.94 -1.03
C ALA A 55 -4.85 17.08 -1.80
N PRO A 56 -4.76 17.93 -2.83
CA PRO A 56 -3.54 18.13 -3.61
C PRO A 56 -2.31 18.50 -2.75
N SER A 57 -2.51 19.25 -1.66
CA SER A 57 -1.46 19.59 -0.70
C SER A 57 -0.94 18.37 0.07
N SER A 58 -1.83 17.43 0.44
CA SER A 58 -1.47 16.18 1.09
C SER A 58 -0.68 15.27 0.15
N LEU A 59 -1.13 15.12 -1.10
CA LEU A 59 -0.43 14.37 -2.15
C LEU A 59 0.98 14.92 -2.39
N ALA A 60 1.11 16.23 -2.56
CA ALA A 60 2.40 16.91 -2.70
C ALA A 60 3.27 16.77 -1.44
N GLY A 61 2.67 16.69 -0.25
CA GLY A 61 3.35 16.42 1.00
C GLY A 61 3.95 15.02 1.04
N ILE A 62 3.16 14.00 0.73
CA ILE A 62 3.57 12.59 0.72
C ILE A 62 4.69 12.36 -0.29
N LYS A 63 4.56 12.91 -1.51
CA LYS A 63 5.55 12.71 -2.58
C LYS A 63 6.95 13.22 -2.24
N LYS A 64 7.08 14.13 -1.27
CA LYS A 64 8.40 14.60 -0.80
C LYS A 64 9.20 13.49 -0.12
N PHE A 65 8.54 12.52 0.52
CA PHE A 65 9.22 11.50 1.34
C PHE A 65 8.88 10.05 0.98
N ALA A 66 7.90 9.81 0.11
CA ALA A 66 7.51 8.46 -0.31
C ALA A 66 7.44 8.32 -1.85
N ASP A 67 7.69 7.10 -2.31
CA ASP A 67 7.59 6.70 -3.71
C ASP A 67 6.29 5.94 -3.98
N ALA A 68 5.74 5.32 -2.93
CA ALA A 68 4.47 4.60 -2.95
C ALA A 68 3.67 4.85 -1.67
N VAL A 69 2.40 4.47 -1.72
CA VAL A 69 1.47 4.50 -0.59
C VAL A 69 0.80 3.15 -0.46
N SER A 70 0.64 2.66 0.77
CA SER A 70 -0.24 1.55 1.06
C SER A 70 -1.51 2.03 1.76
N VAL A 71 -2.66 1.57 1.26
CA VAL A 71 -4.00 1.97 1.70
C VAL A 71 -4.83 0.74 2.05
N GLU A 72 -5.73 0.88 3.02
CA GLU A 72 -6.61 -0.22 3.41
C GLU A 72 -7.63 -0.50 2.30
N THR A 73 -8.10 -1.74 2.20
CA THR A 73 -9.12 -2.13 1.22
C THR A 73 -10.37 -1.23 1.29
N SER A 74 -10.82 -0.90 2.50
CA SER A 74 -11.94 0.01 2.78
C SER A 74 -11.73 1.46 2.32
N SER A 75 -10.48 1.90 2.11
CA SER A 75 -10.16 3.21 1.53
C SER A 75 -10.43 3.25 0.03
N VAL A 76 -10.39 2.09 -0.65
CA VAL A 76 -10.67 1.96 -2.09
C VAL A 76 -12.15 1.68 -2.33
N TYR A 77 -12.71 0.71 -1.59
CA TYR A 77 -14.13 0.36 -1.62
C TYR A 77 -14.69 0.37 -0.19
N PRO A 78 -15.24 1.50 0.28
CA PRO A 78 -15.84 1.60 1.62
C PRO A 78 -16.95 0.57 1.80
N GLU A 79 -17.01 -0.02 2.99
CA GLU A 79 -17.97 -1.07 3.30
C GLU A 79 -19.09 -0.57 4.21
N ASN A 80 -20.32 -1.05 3.96
CA ASN A 80 -21.45 -0.85 4.85
C ASN A 80 -22.17 -2.20 5.03
N ARG A 81 -22.17 -2.72 6.26
CA ARG A 81 -22.80 -4.02 6.59
C ARG A 81 -22.35 -5.16 5.65
N HIS A 82 -21.05 -5.23 5.38
CA HIS A 82 -20.41 -6.22 4.49
C HIS A 82 -20.80 -6.10 3.01
N PHE A 83 -21.27 -4.95 2.56
CA PHE A 83 -21.39 -4.64 1.13
C PHE A 83 -20.47 -3.49 0.79
N THR A 84 -19.77 -3.59 -0.34
CA THR A 84 -19.02 -2.45 -0.85
C THR A 84 -19.97 -1.35 -1.31
N SER A 85 -19.48 -0.11 -1.23
CA SER A 85 -20.17 1.07 -1.72
C SER A 85 -19.62 1.43 -3.10
N HIS A 86 -19.41 2.72 -3.36
CA HIS A 86 -18.72 3.22 -4.54
C HIS A 86 -17.20 2.99 -4.45
N GLN A 87 -16.55 2.84 -5.59
CA GLN A 87 -15.09 3.00 -5.69
C GLN A 87 -14.75 4.47 -5.41
N THR A 88 -13.73 4.71 -4.60
CA THR A 88 -13.20 6.06 -4.35
C THR A 88 -12.21 6.49 -5.43
N ASP A 89 -12.01 7.80 -5.57
CA ASP A 89 -11.03 8.36 -6.51
C ASP A 89 -9.59 8.36 -5.95
N LEU A 90 -9.39 7.74 -4.78
CA LEU A 90 -8.12 7.78 -4.05
C LEU A 90 -6.97 7.15 -4.84
N VAL A 91 -7.20 5.96 -5.43
CA VAL A 91 -6.17 5.24 -6.19
C VAL A 91 -5.71 6.07 -7.37
N GLU A 92 -6.65 6.58 -8.17
CA GLU A 92 -6.36 7.45 -9.33
C GLU A 92 -5.63 8.73 -8.90
N SER A 93 -6.07 9.36 -7.80
CA SER A 93 -5.47 10.59 -7.28
C SER A 93 -4.01 10.38 -6.85
N LEU A 94 -3.72 9.26 -6.17
CA LEU A 94 -2.36 8.89 -5.75
C LEU A 94 -1.47 8.58 -6.96
N GLN A 95 -1.96 7.78 -7.91
CA GLN A 95 -1.21 7.42 -9.12
C GLN A 95 -0.92 8.64 -10.00
N THR A 96 -1.89 9.56 -10.13
CA THR A 96 -1.71 10.83 -10.87
C THR A 96 -0.66 11.73 -10.21
N ALA A 97 -0.53 11.66 -8.88
CA ALA A 97 0.56 12.31 -8.13
C ALA A 97 1.92 11.59 -8.24
N GLY A 98 1.99 10.50 -9.00
CA GLY A 98 3.17 9.68 -9.22
C GLY A 98 3.53 8.76 -8.05
N LEU A 99 2.55 8.39 -7.21
CA LEU A 99 2.72 7.44 -6.12
C LEU A 99 2.15 6.08 -6.55
N SER A 100 2.96 5.02 -6.50
CA SER A 100 2.41 3.66 -6.64
C SER A 100 1.50 3.32 -5.47
N VAL A 101 0.42 2.60 -5.71
CA VAL A 101 -0.61 2.30 -4.71
C VAL A 101 -0.67 0.80 -4.43
N TYR A 102 -0.49 0.44 -3.17
CA TYR A 102 -0.61 -0.93 -2.68
C TYR A 102 -1.85 -1.07 -1.79
N ALA A 103 -2.78 -1.94 -2.12
CA ALA A 103 -3.87 -2.25 -1.20
C ALA A 103 -3.40 -3.28 -0.16
N TYR A 104 -3.66 -3.03 1.12
CA TYR A 104 -3.37 -3.99 2.20
C TYR A 104 -4.65 -4.42 2.91
N ASN A 105 -4.51 -5.50 3.69
CA ASN A 105 -5.58 -6.16 4.44
C ASN A 105 -6.50 -7.08 3.60
N LEU A 106 -5.95 -7.73 2.57
CA LEU A 106 -6.65 -8.79 1.85
C LEU A 106 -6.52 -10.11 2.63
N MET A 107 -7.61 -10.56 3.22
CA MET A 107 -7.69 -11.81 3.97
C MET A 107 -8.27 -12.94 3.11
N ASN A 108 -8.12 -14.20 3.51
CA ASN A 108 -8.82 -15.34 2.88
C ASN A 108 -9.52 -16.21 3.93
N GLU A 109 -9.92 -15.60 5.04
CA GLU A 109 -10.65 -16.28 6.11
C GLU A 109 -12.16 -16.16 5.86
N PHE A 110 -12.92 -17.15 6.32
CA PHE A 110 -14.37 -17.15 6.17
C PHE A 110 -14.98 -15.91 6.86
N VAL A 111 -15.92 -15.24 6.16
CA VAL A 111 -16.56 -13.94 6.44
C VAL A 111 -15.68 -12.67 6.34
N SER A 112 -14.47 -12.74 5.76
CA SER A 112 -13.62 -11.55 5.62
C SER A 112 -13.94 -10.69 4.39
N GLN A 113 -14.48 -11.26 3.31
CA GLN A 113 -14.84 -10.53 2.09
C GLN A 113 -16.28 -9.98 2.13
N PRO A 114 -16.50 -8.80 1.53
CA PRO A 114 -17.82 -8.30 1.19
C PRO A 114 -18.72 -9.33 0.46
N TYR A 115 -20.02 -9.29 0.73
CA TYR A 115 -21.01 -10.20 0.17
C TYR A 115 -21.22 -10.03 -1.34
N ASP A 116 -21.01 -8.84 -1.86
CA ASP A 116 -21.00 -8.51 -3.28
C ASP A 116 -19.73 -9.01 -4.02
N PHE A 117 -18.70 -9.42 -3.28
CA PHE A 117 -17.64 -10.27 -3.82
C PHE A 117 -17.93 -11.77 -3.64
N PHE A 118 -19.18 -12.14 -3.35
CA PHE A 118 -19.60 -13.53 -3.09
C PHE A 118 -18.85 -14.20 -1.94
N SER A 119 -18.28 -13.39 -1.03
CA SER A 119 -17.34 -13.85 -0.01
C SER A 119 -16.15 -14.64 -0.59
N ASP A 120 -15.73 -14.31 -1.82
CA ASP A 120 -14.66 -14.98 -2.56
C ASP A 120 -13.42 -14.08 -2.65
N ALA A 121 -12.30 -14.57 -2.12
CA ALA A 121 -11.05 -13.80 -2.08
C ALA A 121 -10.47 -13.53 -3.48
N THR A 122 -10.70 -14.42 -4.46
CA THR A 122 -10.25 -14.21 -5.84
C THR A 122 -11.06 -13.11 -6.51
N ALA A 123 -12.38 -13.07 -6.29
CA ALA A 123 -13.25 -11.99 -6.77
C ALA A 123 -12.85 -10.63 -6.15
N GLN A 124 -12.48 -10.61 -4.86
CA GLN A 124 -11.92 -9.41 -4.23
C GLN A 124 -10.61 -9.01 -4.93
N ILE A 125 -9.63 -9.91 -5.06
CA ILE A 125 -8.35 -9.62 -5.73
C ILE A 125 -8.56 -9.03 -7.15
N ILE A 126 -9.43 -9.65 -7.95
CA ILE A 126 -9.74 -9.18 -9.31
C ILE A 126 -10.32 -7.76 -9.26
N THR A 127 -11.23 -7.48 -8.34
CA THR A 127 -11.82 -6.14 -8.19
C THR A 127 -10.77 -5.09 -7.86
N TYR A 128 -9.82 -5.35 -6.97
CA TYR A 128 -8.79 -4.37 -6.62
C TYR A 128 -7.75 -4.19 -7.74
N VAL A 129 -7.32 -5.27 -8.38
CA VAL A 129 -6.28 -5.22 -9.42
C VAL A 129 -6.81 -4.71 -10.76
N GLN A 130 -7.97 -5.20 -11.21
CA GLN A 130 -8.53 -4.86 -12.53
C GLN A 130 -9.59 -3.75 -12.46
N GLY A 131 -10.34 -3.66 -11.36
CA GLY A 131 -11.34 -2.61 -11.16
C GLY A 131 -10.71 -1.32 -10.67
N ALA A 132 -10.11 -1.34 -9.48
CA ALA A 132 -9.48 -0.16 -8.90
C ALA A 132 -8.11 0.17 -9.50
N GLY A 133 -7.42 -0.81 -10.10
CA GLY A 133 -6.14 -0.57 -10.78
C GLY A 133 -4.97 -0.35 -9.82
N VAL A 134 -4.97 -0.96 -8.64
CA VAL A 134 -3.84 -0.85 -7.70
C VAL A 134 -2.56 -1.49 -8.27
N ASP A 135 -1.40 -0.92 -7.94
CA ASP A 135 -0.09 -1.37 -8.44
C ASP A 135 0.41 -2.65 -7.74
N GLY A 136 -0.15 -2.98 -6.58
CA GLY A 136 0.16 -4.21 -5.88
C GLY A 136 -0.75 -4.48 -4.69
N LEU A 137 -0.59 -5.67 -4.12
CA LEU A 137 -1.36 -6.15 -2.99
C LEU A 137 -0.42 -6.57 -1.86
N ILE A 138 -0.82 -6.29 -0.63
CA ILE A 138 -0.16 -6.75 0.60
C ILE A 138 -1.14 -7.68 1.32
N THR A 139 -0.79 -8.95 1.39
CA THR A 139 -1.65 -10.00 1.95
C THR A 139 -0.82 -11.04 2.71
N ASP A 140 -1.41 -11.56 3.79
CA ASP A 140 -0.89 -12.71 4.53
C ASP A 140 -1.18 -14.04 3.80
N PHE A 141 -1.93 -14.01 2.70
CA PHE A 141 -2.38 -15.17 1.94
C PHE A 141 -1.83 -15.17 0.49
N PRO A 142 -0.49 -15.15 0.28
CA PRO A 142 0.10 -14.99 -1.05
C PRO A 142 -0.24 -16.14 -2.01
N ARG A 143 -0.59 -17.34 -1.50
CA ARG A 143 -1.02 -18.48 -2.34
C ARG A 143 -2.36 -18.21 -3.03
N THR A 144 -3.21 -17.34 -2.51
CA THR A 144 -4.48 -16.95 -3.14
C THR A 144 -4.25 -16.13 -4.41
N LEU A 145 -3.06 -15.54 -4.58
CA LEU A 145 -2.65 -14.77 -5.76
C LEU A 145 -2.04 -15.64 -6.88
N ALA A 146 -1.83 -16.95 -6.63
CA ALA A 146 -1.07 -17.85 -7.49
C ALA A 146 -1.93 -18.60 -8.52
#